data_AF-A0AB33HQH7-F1
#
_entry.id   AF-A0AB33HQH7-F1
#
_cell.length_a   1.000
_cell.length_b   1.000
_cell.length_c   1.000
_cell.angle_alpha   90.00
_cell.angle_beta   90.00
_cell.angle_gamma   90.00
#
_symmetry.space_group_name_H-M   'P 1'
#
loop_
_entity.id
_entity.type
_entity.pdbx_description
1 polymer ?
#
loop_
_entity_poly.entity_id
_entity_poly.type
_entity_poly.pdbx_seq_one_letter_code
_entity_poly.pdbx_strand_id
1 'polypeptide(L)'
;MNGVAQDKVHGLEQTTQWNQQASQKNLTNNPAPKAVTGFKLDKGRAYRKLNEAWPVYEPLDSTKDGKGKDKDGWITSGASEAKGDAPLVSSTESQMAAVTDSQQSGHNSGLVSLAQRSTTVAVQKSDSSGSQGQGTTDNKFQKYLNTAQALHQMGVIVPSLETWPGKPSTGIATRAGGGVSVQAATRQSSSTNEDLPNVITQLYHTSTSQLAYLNGQIVVMGSNAVPSLWYWVVDERTTSGRATWWAHTELNWGTDKQKQFVENQLGFKDDSNSSLTNFKSQGLTQPAYLIAGLDVVQDHLVFAAFKAGAVGYDMTTDSNASTKDQALAWSTTAGLDSAGGYNNLVENTAGLNGPINDLFTLLDTFAYVTPVSGMKGGSQNNEEVQTKYPVKDDSKASAKIASLINASPLNSYGDDGDKKAIYPEVRGRQLQNIFWWLEN
;
A
#
# COMPACT_ATOMS: atom_id res chain seq x y z
N MET A 1 4.93 -1.00 12.25
CA MET A 1 4.80 -1.32 13.70
C MET A 1 3.34 -1.56 14.03
N ASN A 2 3.05 -2.50 14.94
CA ASN A 2 1.70 -2.73 15.44
C ASN A 2 1.09 -1.47 16.06
N GLY A 3 -0.22 -1.35 15.84
CA GLY A 3 -1.08 -0.42 16.56
C GLY A 3 -1.33 -0.88 17.99
N VAL A 4 -2.19 -0.14 18.67
CA VAL A 4 -2.60 -0.40 20.04
C VAL A 4 -3.56 -1.59 20.10
N ALA A 5 -3.52 -2.34 21.20
CA ALA A 5 -4.46 -3.44 21.47
C ALA A 5 -5.87 -2.93 21.79
N GLN A 6 -6.90 -3.74 21.50
CA GLN A 6 -8.29 -3.31 21.66
C GLN A 6 -8.71 -3.03 23.11
N ASP A 7 -8.15 -3.76 24.07
CA ASP A 7 -8.38 -3.50 25.50
C ASP A 7 -7.97 -2.07 25.91
N LYS A 8 -6.82 -1.60 25.45
CA LYS A 8 -6.35 -0.24 25.67
C LYS A 8 -7.20 0.81 24.95
N VAL A 9 -7.67 0.52 23.74
CA VAL A 9 -8.59 1.43 23.05
C VAL A 9 -9.88 1.63 23.83
N HIS A 10 -10.45 0.55 24.39
CA HIS A 10 -11.71 0.60 25.12
C HIS A 10 -11.56 0.88 26.63
N GLY A 11 -10.32 1.07 27.12
CA GLY A 11 -10.03 1.42 28.52
C GLY A 11 -10.16 0.27 29.51
N LEU A 12 -9.90 -0.96 29.06
CA LEU A 12 -10.04 -2.23 29.80
C LEU A 12 -8.69 -2.97 29.91
N GLU A 13 -7.57 -2.24 30.11
CA GLU A 13 -6.21 -2.77 29.99
C GLU A 13 -5.88 -3.93 30.94
N GLN A 14 -6.58 -4.03 32.07
CA GLN A 14 -6.44 -5.16 32.98
C GLN A 14 -7.33 -6.33 32.53
N THR A 15 -6.77 -7.53 32.44
CA THR A 15 -7.50 -8.74 32.03
C THR A 15 -8.75 -8.99 32.88
N THR A 16 -8.69 -8.71 34.18
CA THR A 16 -9.86 -8.79 35.08
C THR A 16 -10.96 -7.81 34.71
N GLN A 17 -10.60 -6.58 34.32
CA GLN A 17 -11.55 -5.57 33.84
C GLN A 17 -12.17 -6.00 32.50
N TRP A 18 -11.36 -6.48 31.55
CA TRP A 18 -11.87 -7.02 30.28
C TRP A 18 -12.92 -8.11 30.52
N ASN A 19 -12.56 -9.13 31.30
CA ASN A 19 -13.45 -10.27 31.58
C ASN A 19 -14.77 -9.86 32.26
N GLN A 20 -14.78 -8.76 33.03
CA GLN A 20 -15.97 -8.29 33.76
C GLN A 20 -16.78 -7.23 33.01
N GLN A 21 -16.15 -6.44 32.15
CA GLN A 21 -16.75 -5.21 31.61
C GLN A 21 -16.83 -5.20 30.07
N ALA A 22 -16.19 -6.13 29.35
CA ALA A 22 -16.25 -6.19 27.89
C ALA A 22 -17.69 -6.27 27.36
N SER A 23 -18.58 -7.01 28.04
CA SER A 23 -19.99 -7.08 27.64
C SER A 23 -20.69 -5.72 27.71
N GLN A 24 -20.38 -4.88 28.72
CA GLN A 24 -20.91 -3.51 28.83
C GLN A 24 -20.39 -2.58 27.74
N LYS A 25 -19.34 -3.00 27.02
CA LYS A 25 -18.74 -2.28 25.88
C LYS A 25 -19.14 -2.89 24.54
N ASN A 26 -20.13 -3.79 24.48
CA ASN A 26 -20.53 -4.53 23.27
C ASN A 26 -19.39 -5.39 22.69
N LEU A 27 -18.61 -5.99 23.57
CA LEU A 27 -17.52 -6.93 23.28
C LEU A 27 -17.76 -8.25 24.04
N THR A 28 -19.02 -8.65 24.16
CA THR A 28 -19.43 -9.88 24.87
C THR A 28 -18.73 -11.10 24.29
N ASN A 29 -18.20 -11.96 25.17
CA ASN A 29 -17.47 -13.19 24.83
C ASN A 29 -16.25 -13.02 23.91
N ASN A 30 -15.75 -11.81 23.67
CA ASN A 30 -14.56 -11.60 22.85
C ASN A 30 -13.31 -12.11 23.61
N PRO A 31 -12.60 -13.14 23.08
CA PRO A 31 -11.53 -13.80 23.81
C PRO A 31 -10.19 -13.08 23.72
N ALA A 32 -10.10 -11.94 23.02
CA ALA A 32 -8.85 -11.43 22.47
C ALA A 32 -8.51 -9.99 22.91
N PRO A 33 -8.39 -9.67 24.21
CA PRO A 33 -8.13 -8.30 24.67
C PRO A 33 -6.91 -7.65 23.99
N LYS A 34 -5.89 -8.45 23.65
CA LYS A 34 -4.63 -8.00 23.07
C LYS A 34 -4.62 -7.93 21.54
N ALA A 35 -5.71 -8.29 20.87
CA ALA A 35 -5.83 -8.20 19.42
C ALA A 35 -5.55 -6.77 18.92
N VAL A 36 -4.64 -6.68 17.94
CA VAL A 36 -4.12 -5.41 17.43
C VAL A 36 -5.15 -4.69 16.58
N THR A 37 -5.35 -3.40 16.85
CA THR A 37 -6.37 -2.57 16.17
C THR A 37 -5.92 -1.96 14.84
N GLY A 38 -4.64 -2.10 14.48
CA GLY A 38 -4.10 -1.61 13.22
C GLY A 38 -2.59 -1.43 13.22
N PHE A 39 -2.09 -0.38 12.57
CA PHE A 39 -0.66 -0.13 12.44
C PHE A 39 -0.35 1.38 12.48
N LYS A 40 0.80 1.73 13.06
CA LYS A 40 1.21 3.13 13.22
C LYS A 40 1.62 3.76 11.89
N LEU A 41 1.35 5.05 11.76
CA LEU A 41 1.61 5.89 10.58
C LEU A 41 2.71 6.94 10.82
N ASP A 42 3.41 6.88 11.96
CA ASP A 42 4.52 7.79 12.31
C ASP A 42 5.82 7.47 11.56
N LYS A 43 6.00 6.22 11.14
CA LYS A 43 7.16 5.71 10.41
C LYS A 43 6.75 4.89 9.20
N GLY A 44 7.75 4.42 8.45
CA GLY A 44 7.58 3.55 7.31
C GLY A 44 7.34 4.29 6.00
N ARG A 45 6.87 3.52 5.02
CA ARG A 45 6.60 3.99 3.66
C ARG A 45 5.64 5.19 3.64
N ALA A 46 5.86 6.08 2.69
CA ALA A 46 5.11 7.31 2.55
C ALA A 46 3.61 7.05 2.32
N TYR A 47 2.77 7.71 3.12
CA TYR A 47 1.37 7.97 2.84
C TYR A 47 1.21 9.44 2.49
N ARG A 48 0.51 9.77 1.40
CA ARG A 48 0.45 11.13 0.85
C ARG A 48 -0.97 11.49 0.44
N LYS A 49 -1.36 12.74 0.69
CA LYS A 49 -2.61 13.32 0.16
C LYS A 49 -2.52 13.47 -1.35
N LEU A 50 -3.67 13.65 -2.00
CA LEU A 50 -3.80 13.80 -3.45
C LEU A 50 -2.88 14.87 -4.07
N ASN A 51 -2.73 16.02 -3.40
CA ASN A 51 -1.90 17.15 -3.87
C ASN A 51 -0.45 17.08 -3.38
N GLU A 52 -0.07 16.05 -2.63
CA GLU A 52 1.29 15.84 -2.18
C GLU A 52 2.02 14.89 -3.15
N ALA A 53 3.35 14.86 -3.08
CA ALA A 53 4.17 13.98 -3.90
C ALA A 53 4.72 12.81 -3.07
N TRP A 54 4.77 11.64 -3.69
CA TRP A 54 5.53 10.53 -3.14
C TRP A 54 7.04 10.74 -3.32
N PRO A 55 7.88 10.24 -2.39
CA PRO A 55 9.31 10.20 -2.58
C PRO A 55 9.72 9.07 -3.53
N VAL A 56 10.85 9.20 -4.23
CA VAL A 56 11.51 8.09 -4.95
C VAL A 56 12.17 7.07 -4.02
N TYR A 57 12.29 7.42 -2.73
CA TYR A 57 12.95 6.62 -1.72
C TYR A 57 11.95 5.77 -0.95
N GLU A 58 12.31 4.52 -0.66
CA GLU A 58 11.57 3.66 0.26
C GLU A 58 12.46 3.14 1.40
N PRO A 59 11.97 3.02 2.65
CA PRO A 59 12.77 2.47 3.74
C PRO A 59 12.92 0.95 3.60
N LEU A 60 14.11 0.44 3.94
CA LEU A 60 14.40 -0.99 4.03
C LEU A 60 13.63 -1.66 5.18
N ASP A 61 13.50 -0.96 6.32
CA ASP A 61 12.75 -1.41 7.48
C ASP A 61 11.73 -0.34 7.91
N SER A 62 10.46 -0.54 7.54
CA SER A 62 9.38 0.40 7.87
C SER A 62 9.01 0.45 9.35
N THR A 63 9.60 -0.41 10.19
CA THR A 63 9.45 -0.32 11.65
C THR A 63 10.42 0.69 12.28
N LYS A 64 11.49 1.05 11.56
CA LYS A 64 12.58 1.92 12.05
C LYS A 64 12.72 3.21 11.27
N ASP A 65 12.67 3.14 9.94
CA ASP A 65 12.94 4.26 9.04
C ASP A 65 11.67 4.75 8.32
N GLY A 66 11.79 5.88 7.62
CA GLY A 66 10.68 6.55 6.96
C GLY A 66 9.81 7.38 7.91
N LYS A 67 8.84 8.10 7.32
CA LYS A 67 8.00 9.08 8.02
C LYS A 67 6.50 8.82 7.85
N GLY A 68 6.10 7.70 7.25
CA GLY A 68 4.69 7.35 7.11
C GLY A 68 3.88 8.48 6.48
N LYS A 69 2.86 8.96 7.20
CA LYS A 69 2.01 10.09 6.76
C LYS A 69 2.58 11.49 7.05
N ASP A 70 3.66 11.59 7.83
CA ASP A 70 4.28 12.86 8.23
C ASP A 70 5.12 13.45 7.09
N LYS A 71 4.43 14.17 6.18
CA LYS A 71 5.07 14.90 5.08
C LYS A 71 6.03 15.98 5.58
N ASP A 72 5.67 16.70 6.63
CA ASP A 72 6.47 17.83 7.10
C ASP A 72 7.80 17.34 7.69
N GLY A 73 7.76 16.30 8.53
CA GLY A 73 8.97 15.64 9.03
C GLY A 73 9.82 15.04 7.91
N TRP A 74 9.20 14.57 6.82
CA TRP A 74 9.91 14.16 5.62
C TRP A 74 10.64 15.31 4.94
N ILE A 75 9.97 16.44 4.70
CA ILE A 75 10.57 17.61 4.04
C ILE A 75 11.68 18.23 4.90
N THR A 76 11.47 18.34 6.22
CA THR A 76 12.43 18.98 7.12
C THR A 76 13.70 18.16 7.33
N SER A 77 13.63 16.82 7.30
CA SER A 77 14.77 15.97 7.64
C SER A 77 14.85 14.63 6.91
N GLY A 78 13.72 13.97 6.66
CA GLY A 78 13.71 12.63 6.06
C GLY A 78 14.29 12.59 4.64
N ALA A 79 14.03 13.62 3.82
CA ALA A 79 14.48 13.68 2.44
C ALA A 79 16.01 13.79 2.31
N SER A 80 16.65 14.62 3.16
CA SER A 80 18.11 14.78 3.15
C SER A 80 18.82 13.53 3.67
N GLU A 81 18.26 12.88 4.69
CA GLU A 81 18.76 11.59 5.20
C GLU A 81 18.70 10.49 4.14
N ALA A 82 17.54 10.31 3.50
CA ALA A 82 17.35 9.28 2.48
C ALA A 82 18.23 9.51 1.25
N LYS A 83 18.41 10.76 0.84
CA LYS A 83 19.28 11.13 -0.27
C LYS A 83 20.76 10.87 0.03
N GLY A 84 21.20 11.14 1.27
CA GLY A 84 22.57 10.84 1.70
C GLY A 84 22.86 9.34 1.81
N ASP A 85 21.86 8.53 2.13
CA ASP A 85 21.99 7.07 2.24
C ASP A 85 21.86 6.34 0.88
N ALA A 86 20.95 6.81 0.02
CA ALA A 86 20.56 6.12 -1.22
C ALA A 86 20.50 7.10 -2.43
N PRO A 87 21.62 7.73 -2.84
CA PRO A 87 21.60 8.66 -3.97
C PRO A 87 21.21 7.95 -5.28
N LEU A 88 20.62 8.72 -6.21
CA LEU A 88 20.45 8.24 -7.57
C LEU A 88 21.84 8.12 -8.22
N VAL A 89 22.09 7.02 -8.93
CA VAL A 89 23.37 6.81 -9.63
C VAL A 89 23.54 7.92 -10.66
N SER A 90 24.48 8.85 -10.40
CA SER A 90 24.93 9.83 -11.39
C SER A 90 26.11 9.25 -12.15
N SER A 91 26.11 9.35 -13.48
CA SER A 91 27.14 8.79 -14.36
C SER A 91 28.52 9.47 -14.27
N THR A 92 28.79 10.24 -13.21
CA THR A 92 29.98 11.10 -13.11
C THR A 92 31.14 10.43 -12.38
N GLU A 93 30.92 9.33 -11.66
CA GLU A 93 31.96 8.60 -10.90
C GLU A 93 32.09 7.12 -11.28
N SER A 94 31.61 6.73 -12.45
CA SER A 94 32.14 5.51 -13.08
C SER A 94 33.51 5.85 -13.67
N GLN A 95 34.56 5.74 -12.85
CA GLN A 95 35.89 5.42 -13.40
C GLN A 95 35.72 4.10 -14.15
N MET A 96 35.54 4.19 -15.47
CA MET A 96 35.61 3.03 -16.34
C MET A 96 37.01 2.43 -16.17
N ALA A 97 37.13 1.37 -15.40
CA ALA A 97 38.15 0.37 -15.66
C ALA A 97 37.87 -0.12 -17.08
N ALA A 98 38.68 0.34 -18.04
CA ALA A 98 38.66 -0.15 -19.39
C ALA A 98 38.90 -1.66 -19.35
N VAL A 99 37.85 -2.46 -19.50
CA VAL A 99 37.98 -3.85 -19.91
C VAL A 99 38.32 -3.80 -21.38
N THR A 100 39.61 -3.85 -21.70
CA THR A 100 40.06 -4.23 -23.03
C THR A 100 39.64 -5.67 -23.26
N ASP A 101 38.54 -5.86 -23.98
CA ASP A 101 38.14 -7.17 -24.46
C ASP A 101 38.99 -7.48 -25.70
N SER A 102 39.92 -8.42 -25.54
CA SER A 102 40.70 -8.97 -26.64
C SER A 102 39.76 -9.81 -27.50
N GLN A 103 39.23 -9.20 -28.57
CA GLN A 103 38.50 -9.92 -29.60
C GLN A 103 39.40 -11.01 -30.20
N GLN A 104 39.08 -12.28 -29.94
CA GLN A 104 39.43 -13.36 -30.84
C GLN A 104 38.20 -13.74 -31.67
N SER A 105 38.28 -13.34 -32.93
CA SER A 105 37.36 -13.62 -34.03
C SER A 105 36.85 -15.06 -34.06
N GLY A 106 35.53 -15.22 -34.13
CA GLY A 106 34.86 -16.46 -34.55
C GLY A 106 33.45 -16.16 -35.04
N HIS A 107 33.25 -16.22 -36.36
CA HIS A 107 31.94 -16.13 -37.00
C HIS A 107 30.99 -17.21 -36.48
N ASN A 108 29.72 -16.87 -36.22
CA ASN A 108 28.59 -17.67 -36.68
C ASN A 108 27.26 -16.90 -36.55
N SER A 109 26.55 -16.89 -37.67
CA SER A 109 25.18 -16.47 -37.90
C SER A 109 24.18 -17.39 -37.17
N GLY A 110 23.17 -16.80 -36.53
CA GLY A 110 22.04 -17.54 -35.98
C GLY A 110 21.12 -16.65 -35.16
N LEU A 111 19.84 -16.61 -35.53
CA LEU A 111 18.74 -15.98 -34.80
C LEU A 111 18.78 -16.38 -33.32
N VAL A 112 19.00 -15.43 -32.41
CA VAL A 112 18.83 -15.63 -30.97
C VAL A 112 17.54 -14.94 -30.52
N SER A 113 16.74 -15.73 -29.85
CA SER A 113 15.37 -15.51 -29.40
C SER A 113 15.22 -14.33 -28.44
N LEU A 114 14.07 -13.66 -28.55
CA LEU A 114 13.56 -12.57 -27.70
C LEU A 114 13.27 -12.99 -26.23
N ALA A 115 13.72 -14.16 -25.80
CA ALA A 115 13.35 -14.82 -24.55
C ALA A 115 14.43 -14.77 -23.44
N GLN A 116 15.53 -14.04 -23.64
CA GLN A 116 16.63 -13.95 -22.65
C GLN A 116 16.97 -12.53 -22.18
N ARG A 117 16.01 -11.59 -22.24
CA ARG A 117 16.14 -10.34 -21.48
C ARG A 117 15.68 -10.51 -20.03
N SER A 118 16.32 -11.42 -19.31
CA SER A 118 16.39 -11.31 -17.84
C SER A 118 17.36 -10.19 -17.53
N THR A 119 16.86 -8.98 -17.31
CA THR A 119 17.69 -7.92 -16.74
C THR A 119 17.96 -8.27 -15.28
N THR A 120 19.06 -8.97 -15.04
CA THR A 120 19.68 -9.07 -13.73
C THR A 120 20.08 -7.65 -13.34
N VAL A 121 19.35 -7.05 -12.39
CA VAL A 121 19.77 -5.81 -11.75
C VAL A 121 20.99 -6.16 -10.91
N ALA A 122 22.18 -5.93 -11.46
CA ALA A 122 23.42 -6.05 -10.71
C ALA A 122 23.48 -4.88 -9.72
N VAL A 123 23.18 -5.16 -8.45
CA VAL A 123 23.63 -4.29 -7.35
C VAL A 123 25.11 -4.56 -7.20
N GLN A 124 25.95 -3.76 -7.88
CA GLN A 124 27.38 -3.77 -7.59
C GLN A 124 27.60 -3.16 -6.21
N LYS A 125 27.97 -4.01 -5.26
CA LYS A 125 28.54 -3.59 -3.99
C LYS A 125 29.95 -3.08 -4.30
N SER A 126 30.17 -1.77 -4.21
CA SER A 126 31.51 -1.20 -4.33
C SER A 126 32.30 -1.56 -3.09
N ASP A 127 33.07 -2.64 -3.14
CA ASP A 127 34.08 -2.94 -2.13
C ASP A 127 35.29 -2.03 -2.37
N SER A 128 35.27 -0.82 -1.82
CA SER A 128 36.43 0.07 -1.78
C SER A 128 37.31 -0.28 -0.57
N SER A 129 38.11 -1.33 -0.69
CA SER A 129 39.25 -1.54 0.20
C SER A 129 40.39 -0.59 -0.17
N GLY A 130 40.55 0.47 0.62
CA GLY A 130 41.82 1.20 0.74
C GLY A 130 41.82 2.60 0.14
N SER A 131 41.69 3.61 0.99
CA SER A 131 42.54 4.82 1.03
C SER A 131 42.10 5.73 2.18
N GLN A 132 43.01 6.01 3.11
CA GLN A 132 42.81 7.02 4.15
C GLN A 132 42.78 8.41 3.51
N GLY A 133 41.59 9.00 3.43
CA GLY A 133 41.35 10.35 2.93
C GLY A 133 40.12 10.93 3.64
N GLN A 134 40.33 12.05 4.31
CA GLN A 134 39.40 12.70 5.22
C GLN A 134 38.18 13.27 4.45
N GLY A 135 37.02 12.64 4.62
CA GLY A 135 35.70 13.18 4.27
C GLY A 135 35.10 12.69 2.95
N THR A 136 34.41 11.54 2.95
CA THR A 136 33.28 11.26 2.04
C THR A 136 32.34 10.26 2.71
N THR A 137 31.05 10.58 2.72
CA THR A 137 29.96 9.72 3.20
C THR A 137 29.88 8.51 2.28
N ASP A 138 30.26 7.33 2.77
CA ASP A 138 30.03 6.09 2.04
C ASP A 138 28.51 5.93 1.79
N ASN A 139 28.08 5.99 0.52
CA ASN A 139 26.71 5.67 0.10
C ASN A 139 26.46 4.18 0.33
N LYS A 140 25.80 3.82 1.44
CA LYS A 140 25.71 2.42 1.87
C LYS A 140 24.33 1.77 1.70
N PHE A 141 23.29 2.50 1.27
CA PHE A 141 21.93 1.96 1.16
C PHE A 141 21.53 1.14 2.41
N GLN A 142 21.72 1.73 3.60
CA GLN A 142 21.55 1.03 4.88
C GLN A 142 20.16 1.23 5.47
N LYS A 143 19.47 2.30 5.07
CA LYS A 143 18.14 2.67 5.57
C LYS A 143 17.11 2.77 4.47
N TYR A 144 17.52 3.25 3.29
CA TYR A 144 16.64 3.53 2.17
C TYR A 144 17.12 2.86 0.87
N LEU A 145 16.16 2.63 -0.01
CA LEU A 145 16.39 2.27 -1.42
C LEU A 145 15.93 3.43 -2.29
N ASN A 146 16.71 3.74 -3.32
CA ASN A 146 16.24 4.59 -4.42
C ASN A 146 15.54 3.71 -5.46
N THR A 147 14.27 4.01 -5.73
CA THR A 147 13.41 3.19 -6.60
C THR A 147 12.92 3.93 -7.84
N ALA A 148 13.55 5.04 -8.20
CA ALA A 148 13.16 5.88 -9.33
C ALA A 148 12.92 5.07 -10.63
N GLN A 149 13.87 4.21 -11.03
CA GLN A 149 13.71 3.40 -12.24
C GLN A 149 12.58 2.37 -12.13
N ALA A 150 12.37 1.79 -10.94
CA ALA A 150 11.30 0.84 -10.72
C ALA A 150 9.92 1.53 -10.80
N LEU A 151 9.78 2.70 -10.17
CA LEU A 151 8.58 3.53 -10.26
C LEU A 151 8.26 3.89 -11.72
N HIS A 152 9.27 4.31 -12.49
CA HIS A 152 9.09 4.61 -13.91
C HIS A 152 8.59 3.40 -14.71
N GLN A 153 9.15 2.20 -14.49
CA GLN A 153 8.70 0.97 -15.14
C GLN A 153 7.26 0.56 -14.76
N MET A 154 6.78 0.98 -13.59
CA MET A 154 5.39 0.76 -13.15
C MET A 154 4.40 1.77 -13.76
N GLY A 155 4.88 2.71 -14.58
CA GLY A 155 4.07 3.79 -15.16
C GLY A 155 3.88 4.99 -14.23
N VAL A 156 4.66 5.11 -13.15
CA VAL A 156 4.72 6.36 -12.37
C VAL A 156 5.60 7.35 -13.14
N ILE A 157 5.14 8.59 -13.27
CA ILE A 157 5.91 9.65 -13.93
C ILE A 157 7.11 9.99 -13.05
N VAL A 158 8.31 9.77 -13.59
CA VAL A 158 9.59 10.12 -12.96
C VAL A 158 10.31 11.08 -13.89
N PRO A 159 10.19 12.41 -13.69
CA PRO A 159 10.54 13.41 -14.71
C PRO A 159 11.95 13.31 -15.29
N SER A 160 12.92 12.91 -14.48
CA SER A 160 14.32 12.74 -14.88
C SER A 160 14.52 11.55 -15.84
N LEU A 161 13.69 10.52 -15.74
CA LEU A 161 13.76 9.28 -16.52
C LEU A 161 12.88 9.29 -17.76
N GLU A 162 11.95 10.24 -17.88
CA GLU A 162 11.06 10.35 -19.04
C GLU A 162 11.83 10.47 -20.36
N THR A 163 11.42 9.73 -21.39
CA THR A 163 12.02 9.79 -22.73
C THR A 163 10.97 10.20 -23.76
N TRP A 164 11.32 11.17 -24.60
CA TRP A 164 10.45 11.65 -25.69
C TRP A 164 11.33 11.99 -26.90
N PRO A 165 10.84 11.82 -28.14
CA PRO A 165 11.57 12.23 -29.32
C PRO A 165 11.95 13.71 -29.24
N GLY A 166 13.24 14.02 -29.20
CA GLY A 166 13.75 15.40 -29.11
C GLY A 166 14.11 15.91 -27.71
N LYS A 167 13.95 15.12 -26.63
CA LYS A 167 14.53 15.47 -25.32
C LYS A 167 16.07 15.38 -25.43
N PRO A 168 16.84 16.41 -25.04
CA PRO A 168 18.29 16.26 -24.94
C PRO A 168 18.56 15.12 -23.95
N SER A 169 19.21 14.06 -24.42
CA SER A 169 19.52 12.89 -23.62
C SER A 169 20.38 13.31 -22.43
N THR A 170 19.91 13.09 -21.20
CA THR A 170 20.74 13.04 -20.00
C THR A 170 21.42 11.67 -19.81
N GLY A 171 21.43 10.82 -20.85
CA GLY A 171 22.00 9.48 -20.80
C GLY A 171 23.04 9.23 -21.90
N ILE A 172 24.25 8.92 -21.45
CA ILE A 172 25.17 7.92 -22.02
C ILE A 172 25.43 8.06 -23.53
N ALA A 173 26.43 8.87 -23.88
CA ALA A 173 27.11 8.73 -25.15
C ALA A 173 28.04 7.51 -25.10
N THR A 174 27.59 6.34 -25.55
CA THR A 174 28.53 5.38 -26.15
C THR A 174 29.01 6.00 -27.45
N ARG A 175 30.17 6.66 -27.40
CA ARG A 175 30.84 7.15 -28.60
C ARG A 175 31.21 5.95 -29.48
N ALA A 176 30.44 5.71 -30.54
CA ALA A 176 31.05 5.23 -31.78
C ALA A 176 31.95 6.36 -32.31
N GLY A 177 33.19 6.02 -32.67
CA GLY A 177 34.24 7.00 -32.96
C GLY A 177 33.87 8.00 -34.05
N GLY A 178 34.22 9.27 -33.80
CA GLY A 178 34.35 10.31 -34.82
C GLY A 178 33.43 11.52 -34.65
N GLY A 179 34.00 12.65 -34.19
CA GLY A 179 33.62 13.98 -34.67
C GLY A 179 32.59 14.81 -33.89
N VAL A 180 33.06 16.00 -33.49
CA VAL A 180 32.33 17.26 -33.18
C VAL A 180 31.59 17.35 -31.84
N SER A 181 32.18 18.14 -30.94
CA SER A 181 31.61 18.65 -29.70
C SER A 181 30.63 19.79 -29.98
N VAL A 182 29.36 19.61 -29.61
CA VAL A 182 28.41 20.72 -29.42
C VAL A 182 28.12 20.83 -27.93
N GLN A 183 28.62 21.90 -27.34
CA GLN A 183 28.44 22.21 -25.93
C GLN A 183 27.05 22.85 -25.76
N ALA A 184 26.01 22.02 -25.67
CA ALA A 184 24.68 22.48 -25.30
C ALA A 184 24.64 22.68 -23.78
N ALA A 185 24.49 23.93 -23.35
CA ALA A 185 24.38 24.30 -21.95
C ALA A 185 23.18 23.60 -21.31
N THR A 186 23.45 22.56 -20.52
CA THR A 186 22.45 21.93 -19.66
C THR A 186 22.04 22.95 -18.62
N ARG A 187 20.76 23.33 -18.57
CA ARG A 187 20.17 23.84 -17.33
C ARG A 187 20.20 22.68 -16.34
N GLN A 188 21.30 22.57 -15.61
CA GLN A 188 21.39 21.82 -14.38
C GLN A 188 20.38 22.49 -13.43
N SER A 189 19.18 21.91 -13.31
CA SER A 189 18.24 22.35 -12.29
C SER A 189 18.92 22.14 -10.95
N SER A 190 19.25 23.23 -10.28
CA SER A 190 19.85 23.27 -8.94
C SER A 190 18.89 22.78 -7.85
N SER A 191 17.66 22.39 -8.18
CA SER A 191 16.77 21.66 -7.28
C SER A 191 17.22 20.21 -7.20
N THR A 192 18.02 19.91 -6.20
CA THR A 192 18.68 18.61 -6.00
C THR A 192 17.76 17.54 -5.36
N ASN A 193 16.45 17.71 -5.41
CA ASN A 193 15.45 16.70 -5.04
C ASN A 193 14.63 16.35 -6.30
N GLU A 194 14.57 15.07 -6.66
CA GLU A 194 13.63 14.60 -7.68
C GLU A 194 12.23 14.58 -7.06
N ASP A 195 11.52 15.69 -7.17
CA ASP A 195 10.14 15.77 -6.75
C ASP A 195 9.24 15.14 -7.83
N LEU A 196 8.59 14.03 -7.47
CA LEU A 196 7.60 13.40 -8.34
C LEU A 196 6.36 14.31 -8.47
N PRO A 197 5.62 14.23 -9.59
CA PRO A 197 4.27 14.78 -9.66
C PRO A 197 3.39 14.30 -8.51
N ASN A 198 2.38 15.12 -8.17
CA ASN A 198 1.47 14.82 -7.08
C ASN A 198 0.73 13.48 -7.29
N VAL A 199 0.25 12.89 -6.19
CA VAL A 199 -0.45 11.60 -6.18
C VAL A 199 -1.60 11.59 -7.18
N ILE A 200 -2.41 12.65 -7.27
CA ILE A 200 -3.55 12.68 -8.21
C ILE A 200 -3.12 12.61 -9.68
N THR A 201 -1.99 13.24 -10.05
CA THR A 201 -1.44 13.13 -11.41
C THR A 201 -0.95 11.72 -11.67
N GLN A 202 -0.29 11.09 -10.69
CA GLN A 202 0.16 9.70 -10.82
C GLN A 202 -1.01 8.74 -10.96
N LEU A 203 -2.06 8.90 -10.16
CA LEU A 203 -3.28 8.10 -10.24
C LEU A 203 -3.97 8.26 -11.59
N TYR A 204 -4.03 9.48 -12.13
CA TYR A 204 -4.54 9.72 -13.48
C TYR A 204 -3.71 8.98 -14.52
N HIS A 205 -2.39 9.16 -14.52
CA HIS A 205 -1.50 8.53 -15.49
C HIS A 205 -1.57 6.99 -15.46
N THR A 206 -1.55 6.39 -14.26
CA THR A 206 -1.59 4.92 -14.13
C THR A 206 -2.99 4.33 -14.30
N SER A 207 -4.06 5.12 -14.13
CA SER A 207 -5.43 4.67 -14.37
C SER A 207 -5.78 4.45 -15.85
N THR A 208 -4.99 4.98 -16.77
CA THR A 208 -5.20 4.83 -18.23
C THR A 208 -4.25 3.78 -18.82
N SER A 209 -4.28 2.55 -18.30
CA SER A 209 -3.28 1.52 -18.64
C SER A 209 -3.79 0.42 -19.56
N GLN A 210 -5.06 0.03 -19.42
CA GLN A 210 -5.65 -1.13 -20.10
C GLN A 210 -6.96 -0.75 -20.77
N LEU A 211 -7.27 -1.38 -21.90
CA LEU A 211 -8.37 -1.02 -22.80
C LEU A 211 -9.11 -2.28 -23.24
N ALA A 212 -10.44 -2.22 -23.31
CA ALA A 212 -11.24 -3.13 -24.12
C ALA A 212 -12.31 -2.38 -24.92
N TYR A 213 -12.67 -2.94 -26.07
CA TYR A 213 -13.72 -2.41 -26.95
C TYR A 213 -14.89 -3.39 -27.02
N LEU A 214 -16.11 -2.89 -26.81
CA LEU A 214 -17.34 -3.67 -26.86
C LEU A 214 -18.47 -2.83 -27.46
N ASN A 215 -18.91 -3.18 -28.67
CA ASN A 215 -20.12 -2.64 -29.30
C ASN A 215 -20.25 -1.11 -29.26
N GLY A 216 -19.21 -0.40 -29.70
CA GLY A 216 -19.17 1.06 -29.70
C GLY A 216 -18.83 1.70 -28.36
N GLN A 217 -18.55 0.90 -27.32
CA GLN A 217 -18.04 1.37 -26.04
C GLN A 217 -16.56 0.99 -25.85
N ILE A 218 -15.80 1.94 -25.32
CA ILE A 218 -14.39 1.84 -24.99
C ILE A 218 -14.31 1.87 -23.47
N VAL A 219 -13.83 0.77 -22.87
CA VAL A 219 -13.62 0.65 -21.44
C VAL A 219 -12.14 0.77 -21.14
N VAL A 220 -11.78 1.67 -20.22
CA VAL A 220 -10.38 1.88 -19.81
C VAL A 220 -10.25 1.68 -18.31
N MET A 221 -9.26 0.89 -17.88
CA MET A 221 -8.95 0.64 -16.47
C MET A 221 -7.46 0.79 -16.19
N GLY A 222 -7.13 0.88 -14.89
CA GLY A 222 -5.75 1.07 -14.43
C GLY A 222 -4.85 -0.16 -14.55
N SER A 223 -3.63 -0.02 -14.04
CA SER A 223 -2.64 -1.10 -14.04
C SER A 223 -2.84 -2.09 -12.89
N ASN A 224 -2.05 -3.15 -12.90
CA ASN A 224 -1.93 -4.10 -11.78
C ASN A 224 -0.91 -3.66 -10.72
N ALA A 225 -0.18 -2.57 -10.96
CA ALA A 225 0.97 -2.14 -10.16
C ALA A 225 0.64 -0.98 -9.21
N VAL A 226 -0.31 -0.11 -9.58
CA VAL A 226 -0.75 1.05 -8.79
C VAL A 226 -2.28 1.02 -8.70
N PRO A 227 -2.89 1.23 -7.51
CA PRO A 227 -4.34 1.19 -7.38
C PRO A 227 -5.02 2.27 -8.24
N SER A 228 -6.09 1.88 -8.93
CA SER A 228 -6.97 2.80 -9.64
C SER A 228 -8.21 3.11 -8.81
N LEU A 229 -8.60 4.38 -8.74
CA LEU A 229 -9.79 4.83 -8.00
C LEU A 229 -11.03 4.99 -8.90
N TRP A 230 -10.83 4.92 -10.21
CA TRP A 230 -11.86 5.06 -11.22
C TRP A 230 -11.54 4.24 -12.46
N TYR A 231 -12.53 4.09 -13.33
CA TYR A 231 -12.44 3.50 -14.66
C TYR A 231 -13.29 4.31 -15.64
N TRP A 232 -13.08 4.15 -16.95
CA TRP A 232 -13.88 4.81 -17.97
C TRP A 232 -14.76 3.82 -18.72
N VAL A 233 -15.95 4.29 -19.11
CA VAL A 233 -16.80 3.68 -20.12
C VAL A 233 -17.20 4.82 -21.05
N VAL A 234 -16.68 4.80 -22.28
CA VAL A 234 -16.79 5.91 -23.24
C VAL A 234 -17.44 5.42 -24.51
N ASP A 235 -18.43 6.14 -25.03
CA ASP A 235 -18.98 5.86 -26.37
C ASP A 235 -17.98 6.35 -27.43
N GLU A 236 -17.66 5.51 -28.41
CA GLU A 236 -16.68 5.78 -29.47
C GLU A 236 -16.97 7.07 -30.27
N ARG A 237 -18.23 7.52 -30.26
CA ARG A 237 -18.68 8.72 -30.97
C ARG A 237 -18.44 10.01 -30.18
N THR A 238 -18.04 9.90 -28.92
CA THR A 238 -17.81 11.07 -28.05
C THR A 238 -16.40 11.60 -28.17
N THR A 239 -16.23 12.92 -27.99
CA THR A 239 -14.92 13.58 -28.00
C THR A 239 -14.23 13.56 -26.63
N SER A 240 -14.97 13.26 -25.56
CA SER A 240 -14.46 13.11 -24.20
C SER A 240 -15.44 12.28 -23.35
N GLY A 241 -14.91 11.62 -22.31
CA GLY A 241 -15.70 10.84 -21.35
C GLY A 241 -15.17 11.04 -19.94
N ARG A 242 -16.08 11.19 -18.97
CA ARG A 242 -15.73 11.23 -17.55
C ARG A 242 -15.53 9.82 -17.00
N ALA A 243 -14.63 9.66 -16.05
CA ALA A 243 -14.45 8.40 -15.35
C ALA A 243 -15.60 8.16 -14.35
N THR A 244 -15.84 6.89 -14.04
CA THR A 244 -16.74 6.41 -12.99
C THR A 244 -15.90 5.95 -11.80
N TRP A 245 -16.26 6.41 -10.61
CA TRP A 245 -15.55 6.03 -9.38
C TRP A 245 -15.87 4.60 -8.95
N TRP A 246 -14.84 3.86 -8.54
CA TRP A 246 -15.02 2.53 -7.95
C TRP A 246 -15.84 2.58 -6.66
N ALA A 247 -15.69 3.63 -5.85
CA ALA A 247 -16.45 3.86 -4.62
C ALA A 247 -17.98 3.98 -4.83
N HIS A 248 -18.42 4.22 -6.08
CA HIS A 248 -19.83 4.25 -6.49
C HIS A 248 -20.27 3.00 -7.27
N THR A 249 -19.37 2.05 -7.50
CA THR A 249 -19.65 0.81 -8.24
C THR A 249 -19.73 -0.34 -7.25
N GLU A 250 -20.94 -0.65 -6.80
CA GLU A 250 -21.17 -1.76 -5.88
C GLU A 250 -20.98 -3.11 -6.60
N LEU A 251 -20.01 -3.89 -6.13
CA LEU A 251 -19.76 -5.24 -6.63
C LEU A 251 -20.40 -6.29 -5.71
N ASN A 252 -20.80 -7.41 -6.30
CA ASN A 252 -21.17 -8.60 -5.55
C ASN A 252 -19.90 -9.31 -5.05
N TRP A 253 -19.73 -9.42 -3.74
CA TRP A 253 -18.57 -10.06 -3.08
C TRP A 253 -18.72 -11.57 -2.89
N GLY A 254 -19.82 -12.17 -3.36
CA GLY A 254 -20.22 -13.55 -3.11
C GLY A 254 -21.42 -13.60 -2.17
N THR A 255 -21.25 -13.09 -0.94
CA THR A 255 -22.32 -12.94 0.06
C THR A 255 -22.36 -11.53 0.65
N ASP A 256 -23.49 -11.16 1.27
CA ASP A 256 -23.64 -9.89 1.98
C ASP A 256 -22.64 -9.76 3.14
N LYS A 257 -22.27 -10.86 3.79
CA LYS A 257 -21.29 -10.83 4.89
C LYS A 257 -19.91 -10.50 4.35
N GLN A 258 -19.53 -11.07 3.20
CA GLN A 258 -18.26 -10.73 2.55
C GLN A 258 -18.19 -9.24 2.17
N LYS A 259 -19.30 -8.66 1.68
CA LYS A 259 -19.41 -7.21 1.45
C LYS A 259 -19.24 -6.43 2.75
N GLN A 260 -19.95 -6.83 3.81
CA GLN A 260 -19.85 -6.18 5.13
C GLN A 260 -18.43 -6.23 5.70
N PHE A 261 -17.69 -7.32 5.54
CA PHE A 261 -16.30 -7.42 5.98
C PHE A 261 -15.40 -6.35 5.36
N VAL A 262 -15.59 -6.08 4.06
CA VAL A 262 -14.85 -5.04 3.35
C VAL A 262 -15.29 -3.66 3.85
N GLU A 263 -16.60 -3.39 3.85
CA GLU A 263 -17.15 -2.07 4.16
C GLU A 263 -16.97 -1.67 5.64
N ASN A 264 -16.98 -2.65 6.55
CA ASN A 264 -16.83 -2.39 7.98
C ASN A 264 -15.42 -1.91 8.36
N GLN A 265 -14.41 -2.24 7.56
CA GLN A 265 -13.04 -1.73 7.75
C GLN A 265 -12.77 -0.39 7.04
N LEU A 266 -13.61 0.04 6.08
CA LEU A 266 -13.40 1.29 5.33
C LEU A 266 -13.41 2.55 6.21
N GLY A 267 -14.01 2.48 7.40
CA GLY A 267 -13.98 3.55 8.39
C GLY A 267 -15.04 3.42 9.47
N PHE A 268 -15.09 4.43 10.35
CA PHE A 268 -16.05 4.49 11.46
C PHE A 268 -17.36 5.16 11.03
N LYS A 269 -18.48 4.56 11.43
CA LYS A 269 -19.83 5.13 11.29
C LYS A 269 -20.64 4.79 12.54
N ASP A 270 -21.29 5.80 13.12
CA ASP A 270 -22.18 5.69 14.28
C ASP A 270 -23.18 6.85 14.21
N ASP A 271 -24.44 6.63 14.59
CA ASP A 271 -25.50 7.64 14.47
C ASP A 271 -25.25 8.88 15.34
N SER A 272 -24.44 8.75 16.40
CA SER A 272 -24.03 9.89 17.24
C SER A 272 -22.92 10.75 16.62
N ASN A 273 -22.32 10.32 15.51
CA ASN A 273 -21.20 10.99 14.86
C ASN A 273 -21.61 11.53 13.48
N SER A 274 -21.56 12.85 13.31
CA SER A 274 -21.89 13.54 12.06
C SER A 274 -20.70 13.74 11.10
N SER A 275 -19.52 13.22 11.44
CA SER A 275 -18.29 13.34 10.64
C SER A 275 -18.32 12.43 9.42
N LEU A 276 -18.50 13.02 8.23
CA LEU A 276 -18.47 12.33 6.94
C LEU A 276 -17.06 12.25 6.35
N THR A 277 -16.08 11.79 7.14
CA THR A 277 -14.65 11.86 6.79
C THR A 277 -14.08 10.60 6.16
N ASN A 278 -14.83 9.50 6.11
CA ASN A 278 -14.37 8.23 5.54
C ASN A 278 -15.43 7.62 4.60
N PHE A 279 -15.01 6.66 3.77
CA PHE A 279 -15.88 6.01 2.79
C PHE A 279 -17.14 5.39 3.43
N LYS A 280 -17.01 4.71 4.58
CA LYS A 280 -18.15 4.09 5.26
C LYS A 280 -19.17 5.11 5.75
N SER A 281 -18.72 6.20 6.39
CA SER A 281 -19.63 7.24 6.89
C SER A 281 -20.34 7.97 5.76
N GLN A 282 -19.74 8.06 4.57
CA GLN A 282 -20.35 8.62 3.37
C GLN A 282 -21.25 7.66 2.60
N GLY A 283 -21.37 6.39 3.02
CA GLY A 283 -22.16 5.39 2.28
C GLY A 283 -21.52 4.95 0.97
N LEU A 284 -20.19 5.02 0.87
CA LEU A 284 -19.41 4.57 -0.28
C LEU A 284 -18.84 3.16 -0.05
N THR A 285 -18.61 2.44 -1.14
CA THR A 285 -18.04 1.07 -1.10
C THR A 285 -16.52 1.08 -1.37
N GLN A 286 -15.94 -0.10 -1.64
CA GLN A 286 -14.51 -0.26 -1.93
C GLN A 286 -14.02 0.75 -3.00
N PRO A 287 -13.02 1.59 -2.67
CA PRO A 287 -12.68 2.75 -3.51
C PRO A 287 -11.60 2.48 -4.55
N ALA A 288 -10.84 1.38 -4.45
CA ALA A 288 -9.68 1.18 -5.31
C ALA A 288 -9.36 -0.30 -5.59
N TYR A 289 -8.83 -0.55 -6.79
CA TYR A 289 -8.49 -1.89 -7.25
C TYR A 289 -7.15 -1.89 -8.01
N LEU A 290 -6.40 -2.97 -7.85
CA LEU A 290 -5.22 -3.32 -8.64
C LEU A 290 -5.68 -4.24 -9.78
N ILE A 291 -5.83 -3.68 -10.99
CA ILE A 291 -6.54 -4.32 -12.09
C ILE A 291 -5.62 -5.32 -12.80
N ALA A 292 -5.94 -6.60 -12.74
CA ALA A 292 -5.14 -7.65 -13.36
C ALA A 292 -5.31 -7.67 -14.89
N GLY A 293 -6.53 -7.41 -15.37
CA GLY A 293 -6.86 -7.47 -16.78
C GLY A 293 -8.34 -7.19 -17.03
N LEU A 294 -8.65 -6.76 -18.25
CA LEU A 294 -9.99 -6.79 -18.82
C LEU A 294 -9.94 -7.33 -20.25
N ASP A 295 -11.00 -8.04 -20.64
CA ASP A 295 -11.19 -8.59 -21.98
C ASP A 295 -12.68 -8.70 -22.32
N VAL A 296 -13.00 -9.00 -23.57
CA VAL A 296 -14.38 -9.10 -24.06
C VAL A 296 -14.62 -10.50 -24.64
N VAL A 297 -15.70 -11.14 -24.18
CA VAL A 297 -16.14 -12.45 -24.67
C VAL A 297 -17.65 -12.48 -24.76
N GLN A 298 -18.18 -12.95 -25.89
CA GLN A 298 -19.62 -13.10 -26.14
C GLN A 298 -20.45 -11.86 -25.75
N ASP A 299 -20.07 -10.69 -26.27
CA ASP A 299 -20.72 -9.40 -25.98
C ASP A 299 -20.71 -8.96 -24.50
N HIS A 300 -19.84 -9.55 -23.67
CA HIS A 300 -19.67 -9.18 -22.27
C HIS A 300 -18.23 -8.77 -21.99
N LEU A 301 -18.07 -7.75 -21.16
CA LEU A 301 -16.79 -7.40 -20.56
C LEU A 301 -16.52 -8.34 -19.38
N VAL A 302 -15.33 -8.91 -19.34
CA VAL A 302 -14.79 -9.66 -18.20
C VAL A 302 -13.61 -8.88 -17.65
N PHE A 303 -13.55 -8.71 -16.33
CA PHE A 303 -12.38 -8.11 -15.67
C PHE A 303 -12.03 -8.89 -14.40
N ALA A 304 -10.76 -8.81 -14.02
CA ALA A 304 -10.26 -9.36 -12.77
C ALA A 304 -9.36 -8.35 -12.08
N ALA A 305 -9.44 -8.27 -10.75
CA ALA A 305 -8.64 -7.35 -9.96
C ALA A 305 -8.44 -7.85 -8.54
N PHE A 306 -7.35 -7.42 -7.91
CA PHE A 306 -7.25 -7.46 -6.46
C PHE A 306 -7.90 -6.21 -5.88
N LYS A 307 -8.71 -6.39 -4.83
CA LYS A 307 -9.13 -5.31 -3.94
C LYS A 307 -7.87 -4.67 -3.33
N ALA A 308 -7.68 -3.36 -3.52
CA ALA A 308 -6.63 -2.65 -2.78
C ALA A 308 -7.03 -2.50 -1.30
N GLY A 309 -6.08 -2.59 -0.38
CA GLY A 309 -6.34 -2.36 1.04
C GLY A 309 -6.96 -0.97 1.24
N ALA A 310 -8.06 -0.85 1.98
CA ALA A 310 -8.71 0.43 2.22
C ALA A 310 -9.28 0.40 3.63
N VAL A 311 -8.85 1.35 4.46
CA VAL A 311 -9.13 1.35 5.90
C VAL A 311 -9.31 2.76 6.45
N GLY A 312 -9.89 2.85 7.64
CA GLY A 312 -9.92 4.09 8.42
C GLY A 312 -8.56 4.42 9.04
N TYR A 313 -8.30 5.69 9.36
CA TYR A 313 -7.19 6.10 10.23
C TYR A 313 -7.60 7.30 11.09
N ASP A 314 -6.99 7.43 12.26
CA ASP A 314 -7.33 8.46 13.24
C ASP A 314 -6.65 9.81 12.89
N MET A 315 -7.48 10.85 12.77
CA MET A 315 -7.08 12.24 12.53
C MET A 315 -7.04 13.09 13.80
N THR A 316 -7.23 12.48 14.96
CA THR A 316 -7.19 13.21 16.23
C THR A 316 -5.87 13.94 16.43
N THR A 317 -5.96 15.18 16.90
CA THR A 317 -4.80 15.95 17.34
C THR A 317 -4.50 15.72 18.83
N ASP A 318 -5.42 15.08 19.57
CA ASP A 318 -5.26 14.79 20.99
C ASP A 318 -4.13 13.79 21.21
N SER A 319 -3.05 14.24 21.86
CA SER A 319 -1.89 13.41 22.20
C SER A 319 -2.22 12.22 23.11
N ASN A 320 -3.34 12.26 23.82
CA ASN A 320 -3.76 11.19 24.74
C ASN A 320 -4.69 10.16 24.09
N ALA A 321 -5.14 10.39 22.86
CA ALA A 321 -5.97 9.43 22.15
C ALA A 321 -5.19 8.15 21.87
N SER A 322 -5.74 7.01 22.27
CA SER A 322 -5.10 5.70 22.17
C SER A 322 -4.78 5.29 20.73
N THR A 323 -5.56 5.76 19.76
CA THR A 323 -5.42 5.44 18.33
C THR A 323 -4.75 6.55 17.50
N LYS A 324 -4.20 7.60 18.13
CA LYS A 324 -3.56 8.70 17.42
C LYS A 324 -2.46 8.21 16.46
N ASP A 325 -2.43 8.81 15.27
CA ASP A 325 -1.45 8.53 14.21
C ASP A 325 -1.40 7.04 13.81
N GLN A 326 -2.55 6.37 13.83
CA GLN A 326 -2.70 4.95 13.52
C GLN A 326 -3.79 4.72 12.47
N ALA A 327 -3.54 3.77 11.56
CA ALA A 327 -4.59 3.15 10.76
C ALA A 327 -5.39 2.14 11.60
N LEU A 328 -6.67 1.94 11.30
CA LEU A 328 -7.58 1.05 12.01
C LEU A 328 -7.94 -0.13 11.10
N ALA A 329 -7.23 -1.24 11.28
CA ALA A 329 -7.26 -2.40 10.40
C ALA A 329 -6.99 -3.69 11.19
N TRP A 330 -7.70 -4.77 10.92
CA TRP A 330 -7.55 -6.01 11.68
C TRP A 330 -7.68 -7.26 10.78
N SER A 331 -7.35 -8.43 11.35
CA SER A 331 -7.50 -9.71 10.65
C SER A 331 -8.95 -10.17 10.73
N THR A 332 -9.47 -10.64 9.60
CA THR A 332 -10.85 -11.16 9.43
C THR A 332 -10.86 -12.63 9.05
N THR A 333 -9.79 -13.36 9.39
CA THR A 333 -9.74 -14.81 9.20
C THR A 333 -10.79 -15.48 10.05
N ALA A 334 -11.59 -16.36 9.44
CA ALA A 334 -12.64 -17.13 10.10
C ALA A 334 -12.09 -17.92 11.29
N GLY A 335 -12.87 -17.99 12.38
CA GLY A 335 -12.47 -18.67 13.62
C GLY A 335 -12.20 -20.17 13.43
N LEU A 336 -11.37 -20.76 14.30
CA LEU A 336 -11.04 -22.19 14.26
C LEU A 336 -12.28 -23.09 14.46
N ASP A 337 -13.31 -22.58 15.14
CA ASP A 337 -14.60 -23.23 15.42
C ASP A 337 -15.65 -23.02 14.32
N SER A 338 -15.24 -22.50 13.16
CA SER A 338 -16.10 -22.35 12.00
C SER A 338 -16.65 -23.71 11.54
N ALA A 339 -17.93 -23.73 11.16
CA ALA A 339 -18.52 -24.94 10.60
C ALA A 339 -17.90 -25.26 9.22
N GLY A 340 -17.85 -26.53 8.86
CA GLY A 340 -17.34 -26.97 7.57
C GLY A 340 -18.19 -26.46 6.39
N GLY A 341 -17.54 -26.28 5.23
CA GLY A 341 -18.15 -25.81 3.99
C GLY A 341 -17.84 -24.35 3.67
N TYR A 342 -17.67 -24.02 2.38
CA TYR A 342 -17.20 -22.71 1.93
C TYR A 342 -18.05 -21.55 2.46
N ASN A 343 -19.38 -21.64 2.31
CA ASN A 343 -20.30 -20.58 2.75
C ASN A 343 -20.19 -20.32 4.26
N ASN A 344 -20.10 -21.38 5.07
CA ASN A 344 -19.96 -21.24 6.53
C ASN A 344 -18.63 -20.59 6.94
N LEU A 345 -17.56 -20.79 6.16
CA LEU A 345 -16.27 -20.17 6.40
C LEU A 345 -16.31 -18.67 6.05
N VAL A 346 -16.84 -18.31 4.88
CA VAL A 346 -16.85 -16.90 4.41
C VAL A 346 -17.92 -16.04 5.09
N GLU A 347 -18.93 -16.66 5.72
CA GLU A 347 -19.94 -15.98 6.53
C GLU A 347 -19.67 -16.04 8.05
N ASN A 348 -18.54 -16.64 8.48
CA ASN A 348 -18.13 -16.61 9.87
C ASN A 348 -18.03 -15.17 10.39
N THR A 349 -18.37 -14.91 11.65
CA THR A 349 -18.43 -13.53 12.18
C THR A 349 -17.12 -13.05 12.82
N ALA A 350 -16.08 -13.88 12.87
CA ALA A 350 -14.79 -13.50 13.43
C ALA A 350 -14.21 -12.30 12.66
N GLY A 351 -14.04 -11.19 13.37
CA GLY A 351 -13.48 -9.98 12.78
C GLY A 351 -14.48 -9.12 12.01
N LEU A 352 -15.79 -9.39 12.06
CA LEU A 352 -16.75 -8.69 11.20
C LEU A 352 -16.81 -7.18 11.47
N ASN A 353 -16.77 -6.77 12.74
CA ASN A 353 -16.93 -5.37 13.14
C ASN A 353 -15.68 -4.80 13.82
N GLY A 354 -14.70 -5.63 14.16
CA GLY A 354 -13.51 -5.23 14.92
C GLY A 354 -12.54 -6.38 15.15
N PRO A 355 -11.38 -6.14 15.80
CA PRO A 355 -10.34 -7.14 16.00
C PRO A 355 -10.76 -8.30 16.91
N ILE A 356 -10.24 -9.50 16.61
CA ILE A 356 -10.45 -10.73 17.41
C ILE A 356 -9.33 -11.76 17.27
N ASN A 357 -8.58 -11.72 16.15
CA ASN A 357 -7.45 -12.61 15.94
C ASN A 357 -6.19 -12.06 16.62
N ASP A 358 -5.44 -12.97 17.23
CA ASP A 358 -4.27 -12.73 18.08
C ASP A 358 -3.52 -14.06 18.26
N LEU A 359 -2.39 -14.09 18.96
CA LEU A 359 -1.71 -15.31 19.37
C LEU A 359 -2.47 -16.03 20.51
N PHE A 360 -3.05 -17.19 20.21
CA PHE A 360 -3.68 -18.08 21.16
C PHE A 360 -2.81 -19.32 21.38
N THR A 361 -2.34 -19.53 22.62
CA THR A 361 -1.71 -20.78 23.04
C THR A 361 -2.79 -21.76 23.47
N LEU A 362 -3.02 -22.80 22.68
CA LEU A 362 -4.06 -23.81 22.88
C LEU A 362 -3.39 -25.15 23.17
N LEU A 363 -3.51 -25.62 24.41
CA LEU A 363 -2.81 -26.82 24.88
C LEU A 363 -1.29 -26.68 24.71
N ASP A 364 -0.68 -27.45 23.80
CA ASP A 364 0.74 -27.49 23.46
C ASP A 364 1.04 -26.86 22.08
N THR A 365 0.04 -26.32 21.39
CA THR A 365 0.18 -25.64 20.10
C THR A 365 -0.23 -24.17 20.19
N PHE A 366 0.00 -23.42 19.12
CA PHE A 366 -0.46 -22.04 19.01
C PHE A 366 -1.20 -21.81 17.69
N ALA A 367 -2.13 -20.88 17.71
CA ALA A 367 -2.82 -20.40 16.52
C ALA A 367 -2.91 -18.87 16.58
N TYR A 368 -2.88 -18.23 15.41
CA TYR A 368 -3.08 -16.78 15.29
C TYR A 368 -4.56 -16.40 15.03
N VAL A 369 -5.46 -17.36 15.15
CA VAL A 369 -6.87 -17.24 14.81
C VAL A 369 -7.69 -17.57 16.05
N THR A 370 -8.77 -16.82 16.28
CA THR A 370 -9.63 -17.01 17.44
C THR A 370 -10.17 -18.45 17.53
N PRO A 371 -10.15 -19.08 18.72
CA PRO A 371 -10.73 -20.41 18.94
C PRO A 371 -12.26 -20.38 19.04
N VAL A 372 -12.89 -19.22 19.22
CA VAL A 372 -14.35 -19.06 19.34
C VAL A 372 -14.86 -17.90 18.49
N SER A 373 -15.98 -18.11 17.80
CA SER A 373 -16.61 -17.14 16.90
C SER A 373 -18.11 -17.43 16.69
N GLY A 374 -18.85 -16.51 16.06
CA GLY A 374 -20.28 -16.71 15.80
C GLY A 374 -21.12 -16.82 17.09
N MET A 375 -22.04 -17.78 17.10
CA MET A 375 -22.90 -18.12 18.24
C MET A 375 -22.33 -19.28 19.07
N LYS A 376 -21.01 -19.27 19.32
CA LYS A 376 -20.30 -20.30 20.10
C LYS A 376 -19.53 -19.74 21.30
N GLY A 377 -19.87 -18.53 21.72
CA GLY A 377 -19.36 -17.89 22.91
C GLY A 377 -20.03 -18.38 24.19
N GLY A 378 -19.53 -17.88 25.33
CA GLY A 378 -20.04 -18.20 26.65
C GLY A 378 -19.65 -19.59 27.14
N SER A 379 -19.91 -19.86 28.42
CA SER A 379 -19.56 -21.14 29.05
C SER A 379 -20.30 -22.35 28.46
N GLN A 380 -21.45 -22.12 27.82
CA GLN A 380 -22.28 -23.14 27.18
C GLN A 380 -22.12 -23.19 25.65
N ASN A 381 -21.24 -22.38 25.08
CA ASN A 381 -20.98 -22.33 23.63
C ASN A 381 -22.24 -22.06 22.77
N ASN A 382 -23.12 -21.19 23.25
CA ASN A 382 -24.39 -20.83 22.59
C ASN A 382 -24.66 -19.33 22.54
N GLU A 383 -23.71 -18.50 22.99
CA GLU A 383 -23.83 -17.05 23.02
C GLU A 383 -23.06 -16.40 21.86
N GLU A 384 -23.41 -15.15 21.53
CA GLU A 384 -22.70 -14.38 20.52
C GLU A 384 -21.28 -14.01 20.99
N VAL A 385 -20.31 -14.13 20.08
CA VAL A 385 -18.96 -13.56 20.21
C VAL A 385 -18.91 -12.23 19.47
N GLN A 386 -18.96 -11.14 20.21
CA GLN A 386 -19.07 -9.79 19.65
C GLN A 386 -17.72 -9.20 19.26
N THR A 387 -17.71 -8.44 18.18
CA THR A 387 -16.59 -7.59 17.75
C THR A 387 -17.07 -6.16 17.57
N LYS A 388 -16.18 -5.19 17.73
CA LYS A 388 -16.53 -3.77 17.68
C LYS A 388 -15.40 -2.91 17.12
N TYR A 389 -15.77 -1.87 16.39
CA TYR A 389 -14.81 -0.95 15.78
C TYR A 389 -13.96 -0.28 16.87
N PRO A 390 -12.64 -0.13 16.67
CA PRO A 390 -11.71 0.37 17.69
C PRO A 390 -11.80 1.90 17.89
N VAL A 391 -12.97 2.37 18.33
CA VAL A 391 -13.22 3.74 18.79
C VAL A 391 -13.85 3.64 20.18
N LYS A 392 -13.31 4.38 21.13
CA LYS A 392 -13.78 4.39 22.52
C LYS A 392 -15.19 4.99 22.62
N ASP A 393 -16.05 4.40 23.45
CA ASP A 393 -17.47 4.77 23.54
C ASP A 393 -17.72 6.24 23.89
N ASP A 394 -16.94 6.79 24.83
CA ASP A 394 -17.01 8.19 25.25
C ASP A 394 -16.54 9.17 24.16
N SER A 395 -15.82 8.66 23.16
CA SER A 395 -15.20 9.44 22.08
C SER A 395 -15.94 9.30 20.76
N LYS A 396 -17.02 8.49 20.69
CA LYS A 396 -17.74 8.19 19.45
C LYS A 396 -18.23 9.43 18.72
N ALA A 397 -18.92 10.34 19.42
CA ALA A 397 -19.52 11.53 18.81
C ALA A 397 -18.48 12.51 18.25
N SER A 398 -17.26 12.52 18.84
CA SER A 398 -16.15 13.40 18.45
C SER A 398 -15.07 12.71 17.62
N ALA A 399 -15.22 11.41 17.30
CA ALA A 399 -14.21 10.65 16.60
C ALA A 399 -14.00 11.18 15.18
N LYS A 400 -12.73 11.36 14.79
CA LYS A 400 -12.34 11.84 13.45
C LYS A 400 -11.57 10.75 12.73
N ILE A 401 -12.30 9.85 12.08
CA ILE A 401 -11.70 8.76 11.30
C ILE A 401 -11.82 9.09 9.82
N ALA A 402 -10.68 9.23 9.15
CA ALA A 402 -10.58 9.48 7.71
C ALA A 402 -10.14 8.22 6.95
N SER A 403 -10.06 8.28 5.61
CA SER A 403 -9.78 7.11 4.77
C SER A 403 -8.36 7.06 4.22
N LEU A 404 -7.83 5.85 4.12
CA LEU A 404 -6.49 5.53 3.66
C LEU A 404 -6.57 4.30 2.74
N ILE A 405 -5.86 4.35 1.61
CA ILE A 405 -5.79 3.29 0.61
C ILE A 405 -4.36 2.77 0.53
N ASN A 406 -4.18 1.46 0.57
CA ASN A 406 -2.90 0.80 0.42
C ASN A 406 -2.64 0.45 -1.05
N ALA A 407 -1.38 0.47 -1.48
CA ALA A 407 -0.96 -0.03 -2.79
C ALA A 407 -0.62 -1.52 -2.80
N SER A 408 -1.28 -2.28 -1.93
CA SER A 408 -1.32 -3.72 -2.03
C SER A 408 -2.69 -4.26 -1.62
N PRO A 409 -2.96 -5.55 -1.83
CA PRO A 409 -4.20 -6.17 -1.38
C PRO A 409 -4.36 -6.27 0.15
N LEU A 410 -3.33 -5.91 0.93
CA LEU A 410 -3.33 -6.04 2.37
C LEU A 410 -4.03 -4.85 3.03
N ASN A 411 -5.01 -5.12 3.92
CA ASN A 411 -5.62 -4.07 4.75
C ASN A 411 -4.71 -3.61 5.91
N SER A 412 -3.99 -4.54 6.54
CA SER A 412 -3.16 -4.27 7.72
C SER A 412 -1.70 -4.61 7.46
N TYR A 413 -0.82 -3.66 7.79
CA TYR A 413 0.64 -3.83 7.79
C TYR A 413 1.22 -3.89 9.22
N GLY A 414 0.41 -4.32 10.18
CA GLY A 414 0.90 -4.65 11.52
C GLY A 414 2.03 -5.68 11.42
N ASP A 415 3.12 -5.43 12.15
CA ASP A 415 4.25 -6.35 12.20
C ASP A 415 3.98 -7.43 13.25
N ASP A 416 3.04 -8.32 12.93
CA ASP A 416 2.53 -9.36 13.83
C ASP A 416 2.40 -10.72 13.13
N GLY A 417 2.42 -11.79 13.93
CA GLY A 417 2.35 -13.17 13.46
C GLY A 417 1.03 -13.50 12.76
N ASP A 418 -0.09 -12.91 13.18
CA ASP A 418 -1.39 -13.12 12.51
C ASP A 418 -1.41 -12.59 11.07
N LYS A 419 -0.63 -11.56 10.78
CA LYS A 419 -0.44 -11.01 9.43
C LYS A 419 0.57 -11.83 8.64
N LYS A 420 1.59 -12.41 9.27
CA LYS A 420 2.64 -13.20 8.60
C LYS A 420 2.22 -14.63 8.31
N ALA A 421 1.40 -15.24 9.16
CA ALA A 421 0.98 -16.64 9.02
C ALA A 421 0.03 -16.90 7.85
N ILE A 422 -0.64 -15.85 7.35
CA ILE A 422 -1.62 -15.93 6.24
C ILE A 422 -0.95 -15.73 4.88
N TYR A 423 0.21 -15.07 4.84
CA TYR A 423 0.91 -14.76 3.60
C TYR A 423 2.32 -15.37 3.64
N PRO A 424 2.58 -16.51 2.96
CA PRO A 424 3.95 -16.98 2.77
C PRO A 424 4.74 -15.85 2.12
N GLU A 425 5.96 -15.63 2.62
CA GLU A 425 6.92 -14.60 2.22
C GLU A 425 6.83 -14.25 0.72
N VAL A 426 6.03 -13.23 0.38
CA VAL A 426 5.96 -12.72 -1.00
C VAL A 426 7.22 -11.90 -1.20
N ARG A 427 8.28 -12.54 -1.69
CA ARG A 427 9.45 -11.85 -2.25
C ARG A 427 9.04 -11.20 -3.57
N GLY A 428 8.32 -10.09 -3.47
CA GLY A 428 7.78 -9.35 -4.61
C GLY A 428 7.71 -7.87 -4.30
N ARG A 429 8.30 -7.07 -5.18
CA ARG A 429 8.34 -5.60 -5.12
C ARG A 429 6.91 -5.05 -5.19
N GLN A 430 6.45 -4.40 -4.12
CA GLN A 430 5.21 -3.62 -4.07
C GLN A 430 5.48 -2.33 -3.32
N LEU A 431 4.88 -1.20 -3.72
CA LEU A 431 5.17 0.12 -3.17
C LEU A 431 3.97 1.08 -3.10
N GLN A 432 4.02 1.91 -2.03
CA GLN A 432 3.44 3.24 -1.74
C GLN A 432 1.93 3.44 -1.62
N ASN A 433 1.48 3.82 -0.42
CA ASN A 433 0.08 3.93 -0.06
C ASN A 433 -0.47 5.37 -0.22
N ILE A 434 -1.77 5.49 -0.49
CA ILE A 434 -2.53 6.70 -0.85
C ILE A 434 -3.40 7.17 0.34
N PHE A 435 -3.59 8.47 0.52
CA PHE A 435 -4.49 9.07 1.51
C PHE A 435 -5.61 9.87 0.84
N TRP A 436 -6.82 9.83 1.40
CA TRP A 436 -7.97 10.60 0.90
C TRP A 436 -8.57 11.53 1.97
N TRP A 437 -8.88 12.77 1.57
CA TRP A 437 -9.61 13.75 2.37
C TRP A 437 -10.53 14.57 1.46
N LEU A 438 -11.80 14.74 1.87
CA LEU A 438 -12.71 15.73 1.30
C LEU A 438 -12.50 17.07 2.00
N GLU A 439 -12.12 18.09 1.24
CA GLU A 439 -12.50 19.48 1.57
C GLU A 439 -13.88 19.73 0.98
N ASN A 440 -14.78 20.30 1.80
CA ASN A 440 -15.89 21.09 1.30
C ASN A 440 -15.33 22.43 0.79
#